data_AF-A0A6A4ANM1-F1
#
_entry.id   AF-A0A6A4ANM1-F1
#
_cell.length_a   1.000
_cell.length_b   1.000
_cell.length_c   1.000
_cell.angle_alpha   90.00
_cell.angle_beta   90.00
_cell.angle_gamma   90.00
#
_symmetry.space_group_name_H-M   'P 1'
#
loop_
_entity.id
_entity.type
_entity.pdbx_description
1 polymer ?
#
loop_
_entity_poly.entity_id
_entity_poly.type
_entity_poly.pdbx_seq_one_letter_code
_entity_poly.pdbx_strand_id
1 'polypeptide(L)'
;MPPAGPAAAGRAETTGRAPISKQGRVSSQALQRILKSTSEEPEFMTDRTKLRQLRKENAGALTEWLQTHRHELRQNPSPPGTRDLTQLIPGLAVADRAALHAILAFLPYPEVAAKTLTKAVWQQWGELEAYDSQTAVLRAVMATVESSDS
;
A
#
# COMPACT_ATOMS: atom_id res chain seq x y z
N MET A 1 6.59 -0.43 30.64
CA MET A 1 5.86 0.14 29.47
C MET A 1 6.88 0.73 28.54
N PRO A 2 7.00 0.30 27.27
CA PRO A 2 7.85 1.00 26.31
C PRO A 2 7.14 2.27 25.81
N PRO A 3 7.88 3.35 25.48
CA PRO A 3 7.31 4.61 25.03
C PRO A 3 6.77 4.51 23.59
N ALA A 4 5.64 5.18 23.37
CA ALA A 4 5.02 5.32 22.06
C ALA A 4 5.99 6.00 21.08
N GLY A 5 6.18 5.36 19.92
CA GLY A 5 6.92 5.94 18.80
C GLY A 5 6.25 7.22 18.27
N PRO A 6 6.98 8.03 17.49
CA PRO A 6 6.52 9.35 17.08
C PRO A 6 5.25 9.22 16.24
N ALA A 7 4.18 9.85 16.72
CA ALA A 7 2.93 10.00 16.00
C ALA A 7 3.21 10.66 14.65
N ALA A 8 3.05 9.89 13.57
CA ALA A 8 3.03 10.43 12.23
C ALA A 8 1.86 11.42 12.14
N ALA A 9 2.21 12.70 12.03
CA ALA A 9 1.31 13.82 11.90
C ALA A 9 0.27 13.57 10.80
N GLY A 10 -0.98 13.87 11.14
CA GLY A 10 -2.19 13.51 10.40
C GLY A 10 -2.15 13.85 8.91
N ARG A 11 -2.39 12.83 8.09
CA ARG A 11 -2.90 12.91 6.72
C ARG A 11 -3.78 11.70 6.47
N ALA A 12 -5.06 11.98 6.20
CA ALA A 12 -6.16 11.06 5.85
C ALA A 12 -6.19 9.71 6.59
N GLU A 13 -6.68 9.73 7.83
CA GLU A 13 -7.33 8.56 8.41
C GLU A 13 -8.60 8.25 7.60
N THR A 14 -8.45 7.58 6.46
CA THR A 14 -9.57 6.85 5.88
C THR A 14 -9.87 5.70 6.85
N THR A 15 -10.84 5.94 7.74
CA THR A 15 -11.17 5.02 8.83
C THR A 15 -11.83 3.76 8.27
N GLY A 16 -11.02 2.82 7.81
CA GLY A 16 -11.44 1.46 7.42
C GLY A 16 -11.06 1.05 6.00
N ARG A 17 -10.98 -0.27 5.79
CA ARG A 17 -10.84 -0.87 4.47
C ARG A 17 -12.10 -0.62 3.64
N ALA A 18 -11.92 -0.44 2.33
CA ALA A 18 -13.01 -0.38 1.38
C ALA A 18 -13.91 -1.62 1.48
N PRO A 19 -15.24 -1.45 1.39
CA PRO A 19 -16.18 -2.55 1.51
C PRO A 19 -15.98 -3.57 0.37
N ILE A 20 -16.00 -4.86 0.73
CA ILE A 20 -15.88 -5.95 -0.24
C ILE A 20 -17.27 -6.30 -0.77
N SER A 21 -17.42 -6.35 -2.10
CA SER A 21 -18.68 -6.76 -2.72
C SER A 21 -19.06 -8.21 -2.36
N LYS A 22 -20.36 -8.56 -2.45
CA LYS A 22 -20.81 -9.93 -2.16
C LYS A 22 -20.13 -10.97 -3.06
N GLN A 23 -19.89 -10.63 -4.33
CA GLN A 23 -19.18 -11.49 -5.29
C GLN A 23 -17.65 -11.48 -5.08
N GLY A 24 -17.12 -10.39 -4.51
CA GLY A 24 -15.72 -10.20 -4.21
C GLY A 24 -15.24 -10.93 -2.96
N ARG A 25 -16.14 -11.48 -2.12
CA ARG A 25 -15.75 -12.27 -0.94
C ARG A 25 -15.05 -13.57 -1.35
N VAL A 26 -13.93 -13.85 -0.69
CA VAL A 26 -13.11 -15.03 -0.89
C VAL A 26 -12.77 -15.64 0.47
N SER A 27 -12.77 -16.97 0.57
CA SER A 27 -12.35 -17.65 1.78
C SER A 27 -10.86 -17.46 2.01
N SER A 28 -10.43 -17.41 3.28
CA SER A 28 -9.00 -17.26 3.62
C SER A 28 -8.13 -18.33 2.96
N GLN A 29 -8.61 -19.58 2.90
CA GLN A 29 -7.92 -20.68 2.25
C GLN A 29 -7.74 -20.47 0.72
N ALA A 30 -8.77 -19.96 0.03
CA ALA A 30 -8.68 -19.67 -1.40
C ALA A 30 -7.73 -18.50 -1.66
N LEU A 31 -7.79 -17.45 -0.84
CA LEU A 31 -6.87 -16.32 -0.93
C LEU A 31 -5.42 -16.76 -0.72
N GLN A 32 -5.14 -17.58 0.30
CA GLN A 32 -3.80 -18.10 0.54
C GLN A 32 -3.28 -18.96 -0.62
N ARG A 33 -4.12 -19.80 -1.24
CA ARG A 33 -3.72 -20.57 -2.44
C ARG A 33 -3.35 -19.65 -3.60
N ILE A 34 -4.14 -18.61 -3.84
CA ILE A 34 -3.86 -17.59 -4.86
C ILE A 34 -2.54 -16.87 -4.55
N LEU A 35 -2.29 -16.49 -3.30
CA LEU A 35 -1.06 -15.78 -2.91
C LEU A 35 0.19 -16.67 -3.00
N LYS A 36 0.06 -17.96 -2.68
CA LYS A 36 1.16 -18.94 -2.73
C LYS A 36 1.53 -19.38 -4.15
N SER A 37 0.72 -19.13 -5.18
CA SER A 37 1.08 -19.48 -6.55
C SER A 37 2.34 -18.73 -6.98
N THR A 38 3.36 -19.43 -7.47
CA THR A 38 4.61 -18.80 -7.93
C THR A 38 4.41 -18.05 -9.25
N SER A 39 3.44 -18.48 -10.05
CA SER A 39 3.01 -17.81 -11.27
C SER A 39 2.13 -16.59 -10.97
N GLU A 40 2.23 -15.56 -11.82
CA GLU A 40 1.37 -14.37 -11.82
C GLU A 40 -0.12 -14.72 -11.98
N GLU A 41 -0.41 -15.83 -12.66
CA GLU A 41 -1.74 -16.42 -12.76
C GLU A 41 -1.76 -17.81 -12.09
N PRO A 42 -2.76 -18.09 -11.23
CA PRO A 42 -2.92 -19.40 -10.60
C PRO A 42 -3.06 -20.54 -11.62
N GLU A 43 -2.62 -21.73 -11.25
CA GLU A 43 -2.71 -22.92 -12.12
C GLU A 43 -4.17 -23.36 -12.34
N PHE A 44 -5.00 -23.26 -11.29
CA PHE A 44 -6.41 -23.61 -11.35
C PHE A 44 -7.25 -22.48 -11.95
N MET A 45 -8.11 -22.81 -12.93
CA MET A 45 -9.00 -21.85 -13.59
C MET A 45 -9.92 -21.10 -12.60
N THR A 46 -10.39 -21.77 -11.55
CA THR A 46 -11.23 -21.16 -10.52
C THR A 46 -10.48 -20.07 -9.76
N ASP A 47 -9.21 -20.32 -9.43
CA ASP A 47 -8.35 -19.37 -8.75
C ASP A 47 -7.94 -18.21 -9.69
N ARG A 48 -7.77 -18.44 -11.00
CA ARG A 48 -7.57 -17.37 -12.00
C ARG A 48 -8.76 -16.42 -12.07
N THR A 49 -9.97 -16.97 -12.15
CA THR A 49 -11.20 -16.16 -12.18
C THR A 49 -11.35 -15.37 -10.88
N LYS A 50 -11.07 -15.98 -9.73
CA LYS A 50 -11.08 -15.30 -8.44
C LYS A 50 -10.01 -14.20 -8.37
N LEU A 51 -8.78 -14.45 -8.81
CA LEU A 51 -7.72 -13.43 -8.83
C LEU A 51 -8.11 -12.23 -9.70
N ARG A 52 -8.70 -12.46 -10.88
CA ARG A 52 -9.21 -11.37 -11.74
C ARG A 52 -10.29 -10.55 -11.04
N GLN A 53 -11.21 -11.21 -10.33
CA GLN A 53 -12.22 -10.51 -9.54
C GLN A 53 -11.59 -9.68 -8.41
N LEU A 54 -10.63 -10.24 -7.66
CA LEU A 54 -9.93 -9.54 -6.58
C LEU A 54 -9.18 -8.30 -7.10
N ARG A 55 -8.52 -8.40 -8.26
CA ARG A 55 -7.89 -7.25 -8.92
C ARG A 55 -8.92 -6.19 -9.31
N LYS A 56 -10.11 -6.59 -9.77
CA LYS A 56 -11.20 -5.68 -10.10
C LYS A 56 -11.75 -4.95 -8.88
N GLU A 57 -11.92 -5.64 -7.75
CA GLU A 57 -12.32 -5.02 -6.47
C GLU A 57 -11.29 -3.96 -6.05
N ASN A 58 -10.00 -4.30 -6.07
CA ASN A 58 -8.93 -3.37 -5.75
C ASN A 58 -8.90 -2.16 -6.71
N ALA A 59 -9.08 -2.37 -8.01
CA ALA A 59 -9.10 -1.27 -8.99
C ALA A 59 -10.32 -0.34 -8.79
N GLY A 60 -11.47 -0.89 -8.40
CA GLY A 60 -12.66 -0.13 -8.02
C GLY A 60 -12.39 0.75 -6.80
N ALA A 61 -11.90 0.15 -5.72
CA ALA A 61 -11.54 0.87 -4.50
C ALA A 61 -10.45 1.93 -4.75
N LEU A 62 -9.43 1.61 -5.55
CA LEU A 62 -8.40 2.58 -5.92
C LEU A 62 -9.00 3.79 -6.66
N THR A 63 -9.93 3.55 -7.58
CA THR A 63 -10.60 4.63 -8.32
C THR A 63 -11.39 5.52 -7.37
N GLU A 64 -12.13 4.94 -6.43
CA GLU A 64 -12.87 5.66 -5.40
C GLU A 64 -11.93 6.49 -4.51
N TRP A 65 -10.86 5.89 -4.00
CA TRP A 65 -9.89 6.57 -3.16
C TRP A 65 -9.22 7.74 -3.89
N LEU A 66 -8.83 7.53 -5.14
CA LEU A 66 -8.22 8.56 -5.98
C LEU A 66 -9.19 9.67 -6.33
N GLN A 67 -10.49 9.41 -6.46
CA GLN A 67 -11.48 10.47 -6.68
C GLN A 67 -11.57 11.40 -5.46
N THR A 68 -11.51 10.83 -4.26
CA THR A 68 -11.62 11.59 -3.01
C THR A 68 -10.30 12.30 -2.66
N HIS A 69 -9.16 11.63 -2.74
CA HIS A 69 -7.88 12.12 -2.19
C HIS A 69 -6.89 12.60 -3.26
N ARG A 70 -7.32 12.77 -4.52
CA ARG A 70 -6.43 13.19 -5.63
C ARG A 70 -5.63 14.45 -5.30
N HIS A 71 -6.27 15.38 -4.61
CA HIS A 71 -5.75 16.70 -4.29
C HIS A 71 -4.70 16.66 -3.16
N GLU A 72 -4.63 15.56 -2.41
CA GLU A 72 -3.68 15.38 -1.31
C GLU A 72 -2.36 14.74 -1.77
N LEU A 73 -2.35 14.15 -2.96
CA LEU A 73 -1.16 13.54 -3.56
C LEU A 73 -0.11 14.61 -3.86
N ARG A 74 1.11 14.43 -3.31
CA ARG A 74 2.22 15.36 -3.53
C ARG A 74 2.64 15.47 -4.99
N GLN A 75 2.45 14.40 -5.75
CA GLN A 75 2.62 14.35 -7.19
C GLN A 75 1.49 13.52 -7.79
N ASN A 76 0.89 14.00 -8.88
CA ASN A 76 -0.10 13.22 -9.62
C ASN A 76 0.64 12.07 -10.33
N PRO A 77 0.54 10.82 -9.85
CA PRO A 77 1.47 9.77 -10.22
C PRO A 77 1.23 9.21 -11.63
N SER A 78 0.20 9.68 -12.35
CA SER A 78 -0.21 9.05 -13.61
C SER A 78 -0.66 10.01 -14.71
N PRO A 79 -0.42 9.63 -15.98
CA PRO A 79 -1.14 10.18 -17.13
C PRO A 79 -2.65 10.05 -16.92
N PRO A 80 -3.46 10.99 -17.45
CA PRO A 80 -4.92 10.87 -17.39
C PRO A 80 -5.36 9.58 -18.09
N GLY A 81 -5.82 8.59 -17.32
CA GLY A 81 -6.33 7.32 -17.84
C GLY A 81 -5.77 6.06 -17.16
N THR A 82 -4.61 6.14 -16.51
CA THR A 82 -4.04 5.00 -15.80
C THR A 82 -4.75 4.79 -14.47
N ARG A 83 -5.48 3.67 -14.35
CA ARG A 83 -6.16 3.22 -13.13
C ARG A 83 -5.64 1.88 -12.61
N ASP A 84 -4.52 1.41 -13.16
CA ASP A 84 -3.92 0.16 -12.72
C ASP A 84 -2.95 0.39 -11.57
N LEU A 85 -3.20 -0.34 -10.50
CA LEU A 85 -2.45 -0.36 -9.26
C LEU A 85 -0.97 -0.72 -9.50
N THR A 86 -0.70 -1.60 -10.47
CA THR A 86 0.66 -2.03 -10.83
C THR A 86 1.50 -0.91 -11.45
N GLN A 87 0.85 0.05 -12.12
CA GLN A 87 1.52 1.19 -12.76
C GLN A 87 1.68 2.36 -11.79
N LEU A 88 0.75 2.49 -10.83
CA LEU A 88 0.73 3.57 -9.85
C LEU A 88 1.70 3.36 -8.68
N ILE A 89 1.80 2.12 -8.17
CA ILE A 89 2.62 1.83 -6.98
C ILE A 89 4.10 2.21 -7.17
N PRO A 90 4.79 1.85 -8.27
CA PRO A 90 6.21 2.17 -8.40
C PRO A 90 6.52 3.67 -8.34
N GLY A 91 5.67 4.49 -8.94
CA GLY A 91 5.82 5.95 -8.88
C GLY A 91 5.53 6.50 -7.48
N LEU A 92 4.47 6.02 -6.83
CA LEU A 92 4.11 6.46 -5.47
C LEU A 92 5.11 6.00 -4.40
N ALA A 93 5.71 4.82 -4.55
CA ALA A 93 6.73 4.31 -3.63
C ALA A 93 7.93 5.25 -3.48
N VAL A 94 8.26 6.00 -4.54
CA VAL A 94 9.34 6.98 -4.53
C VAL A 94 8.83 8.39 -4.20
N ALA A 95 7.71 8.80 -4.81
CA ALA A 95 7.24 10.19 -4.75
C ALA A 95 6.42 10.52 -3.49
N ASP A 96 5.62 9.58 -2.99
CA ASP A 96 4.67 9.82 -1.89
C ASP A 96 4.32 8.53 -1.12
N ARG A 97 5.26 8.08 -0.28
CA ARG A 97 5.11 6.87 0.55
C ARG A 97 3.91 6.91 1.49
N ALA A 98 3.57 8.10 2.01
CA ALA A 98 2.39 8.26 2.86
C ALA A 98 1.10 7.96 2.09
N ALA A 99 0.99 8.45 0.86
CA ALA A 99 -0.14 8.11 -0.01
C ALA A 99 -0.17 6.62 -0.36
N LEU A 100 0.98 6.00 -0.62
CA LEU A 100 1.06 4.55 -0.85
C LEU A 100 0.53 3.76 0.37
N HIS A 101 0.94 4.13 1.58
CA HIS A 101 0.44 3.52 2.81
C HIS A 101 -1.07 3.69 2.97
N ALA A 102 -1.59 4.90 2.72
CA ALA A 102 -3.02 5.18 2.80
C ALA A 102 -3.82 4.35 1.78
N ILE A 103 -3.34 4.24 0.54
CA ILE A 103 -3.96 3.41 -0.50
C ILE A 103 -3.98 1.95 -0.06
N LEU A 104 -2.83 1.38 0.36
CA LEU A 104 -2.75 -0.02 0.77
C LEU A 104 -3.62 -0.30 2.02
N ALA A 105 -3.74 0.65 2.94
CA ALA A 105 -4.62 0.55 4.09
C ALA A 105 -6.11 0.56 3.67
N PHE A 106 -6.45 1.33 2.63
CA PHE A 106 -7.80 1.42 2.11
C PHE A 106 -8.22 0.21 1.25
N LEU A 107 -7.30 -0.42 0.53
CA LEU A 107 -7.67 -1.50 -0.39
C LEU A 107 -8.36 -2.67 0.33
N PRO A 108 -9.34 -3.33 -0.33
CA PRO A 108 -9.97 -4.52 0.24
C PRO A 108 -8.99 -5.69 0.38
N TYR A 109 -8.14 -5.89 -0.65
CA TYR A 109 -7.16 -6.98 -0.74
C TYR A 109 -5.74 -6.45 -1.03
N PRO A 110 -5.08 -5.75 -0.10
CA PRO A 110 -3.75 -5.18 -0.32
C PRO A 110 -2.69 -6.24 -0.63
N GLU A 111 -2.83 -7.44 -0.06
CA GLU A 111 -1.96 -8.59 -0.36
C GLU A 111 -2.00 -9.03 -1.84
N VAL A 112 -3.14 -8.83 -2.52
CA VAL A 112 -3.26 -9.12 -3.97
C VAL A 112 -2.54 -8.05 -4.78
N ALA A 113 -2.63 -6.78 -4.38
CA ALA A 113 -1.85 -5.70 -4.98
C ALA A 113 -0.35 -5.94 -4.80
N ALA A 114 0.05 -6.34 -3.58
CA ALA A 114 1.42 -6.68 -3.24
C ALA A 114 2.00 -7.81 -4.12
N LYS A 115 1.22 -8.87 -4.37
CA LYS A 115 1.60 -9.99 -5.22
C LYS A 115 1.91 -9.57 -6.66
N THR A 116 1.29 -8.51 -7.17
CA THR A 116 1.47 -8.06 -8.55
C THR A 116 2.70 -7.18 -8.78
N LEU A 117 3.43 -6.83 -7.73
CA LEU A 117 4.64 -6.02 -7.84
C LEU A 117 5.86 -6.90 -8.10
N THR A 118 6.81 -6.37 -8.86
CA THR A 118 8.09 -7.03 -9.07
C THR A 118 8.96 -6.96 -7.81
N LYS A 119 9.88 -7.91 -7.67
CA LYS A 119 10.84 -7.92 -6.56
C LYS A 119 11.66 -6.63 -6.49
N ALA A 120 11.99 -6.03 -7.64
CA ALA A 120 12.74 -4.78 -7.70
C ALA A 120 11.99 -3.62 -7.05
N VAL A 121 10.68 -3.49 -7.31
CA VAL A 121 9.84 -2.46 -6.68
C VAL A 121 9.78 -2.65 -5.16
N TRP A 122 9.68 -3.90 -4.71
CA TRP A 122 9.73 -4.22 -3.27
C TRP A 122 11.03 -3.84 -2.60
N GLN A 123 12.17 -4.14 -3.25
CA GLN A 123 13.48 -3.82 -2.72
C GLN A 123 13.68 -2.31 -2.63
N GLN A 124 13.38 -1.58 -3.70
CA GLN A 124 13.51 -0.13 -3.74
C GLN A 124 12.65 0.54 -2.67
N TRP A 125 11.39 0.11 -2.52
CA TRP A 125 10.53 0.63 -1.48
C TRP A 125 11.05 0.29 -0.08
N GLY A 126 11.48 -0.95 0.17
CA GLY A 126 12.03 -1.37 1.46
C GLY A 126 13.30 -0.61 1.86
N GLU A 127 14.20 -0.32 0.93
CA GLU A 127 15.39 0.51 1.16
C GLU A 127 15.01 1.93 1.60
N LEU A 128 14.01 2.51 0.94
CA LEU A 128 13.49 3.84 1.26
C LEU A 128 12.83 3.88 2.65
N GLU A 129 12.02 2.88 3.01
CA GLU A 129 11.41 2.77 4.36
C GLU A 129 12.46 2.60 5.46
N ALA A 130 13.49 1.78 5.19
CA ALA A 130 14.59 1.58 6.12
C ALA A 130 15.37 2.89 6.36
N TYR A 131 15.64 3.63 5.28
CA TYR A 131 16.30 4.93 5.37
C TYR A 131 15.48 5.94 6.20
N ASP A 132 14.17 6.03 5.97
CA ASP A 132 13.29 6.93 6.74
C ASP A 132 13.27 6.56 8.22
N SER A 133 13.16 5.26 8.51
CA SER A 133 13.18 4.76 9.89
C SER A 133 14.50 5.09 10.59
N GLN A 134 15.63 4.86 9.92
CA GLN A 134 16.96 5.14 10.47
C GLN A 134 17.16 6.65 10.69
N THR A 135 16.78 7.49 9.73
CA THR A 135 16.90 8.94 9.87
C THR A 135 15.99 9.50 10.95
N ALA A 136 14.78 8.96 11.13
CA ALA A 136 13.89 9.35 12.22
C ALA A 136 14.50 9.04 13.60
N VAL A 137 15.12 7.87 13.76
CA VAL A 137 15.82 7.50 15.01
C VAL A 137 16.98 8.46 15.28
N LEU A 138 17.82 8.74 14.28
CA LEU A 138 18.95 9.67 14.45
C LEU A 138 18.48 11.07 14.84
N ARG A 139 17.43 11.60 14.18
CA ARG A 139 16.84 12.89 14.54
C ARG A 139 16.31 12.90 15.97
N ALA A 140 15.65 11.82 16.41
CA ALA A 140 15.15 11.71 17.77
C ALA A 140 16.29 11.72 18.79
N VAL A 141 17.37 10.98 18.53
CA VAL A 141 18.57 10.95 19.39
C VAL A 141 19.19 12.35 19.48
N MET A 142 19.37 13.04 18.35
CA MET A 142 19.90 14.41 18.35
C MET A 142 19.04 15.37 19.16
N ALA A 143 17.71 15.32 19.00
CA ALA A 143 16.79 16.16 19.76
C ALA A 143 16.87 15.89 21.28
N THR A 144 17.07 14.63 21.70
CA THR A 144 17.24 14.30 23.13
C THR A 144 18.54 14.84 23.72
N VAL A 145 19.63 14.86 22.94
CA VAL A 145 20.92 15.42 23.35
C VAL A 145 20.80 16.94 23.51
N GLU A 146 20.20 17.63 22.53
CA GLU A 146 19.97 19.08 22.60
C GLU A 146 19.09 19.48 23.79
N SER A 147 18.09 18.66 24.15
CA SER A 147 17.24 18.90 25.32
C SER A 147 17.89 18.59 26.67
N SER A 148 19.01 17.86 26.69
CA SER A 148 19.74 17.52 27.91
C SER A 148 20.84 18.53 28.25
N ASP A 149 21.29 19.30 27.25
CA ASP A 149 22.29 20.36 27.39
C ASP A 149 21.68 21.76 27.63
N SER A 150 20.34 21.87 27.73
CA SER A 150 19.58 23.09 28.07
C SER A 150 18.94 22.98 29.45
#